data_AF-A0A9P1EP94-F1
#
_entry.id   AF-A0A9P1EP94-F1
#
_cell.length_a   1.000
_cell.length_b   1.000
_cell.length_c   1.000
_cell.angle_alpha   90.00
_cell.angle_beta   90.00
_cell.angle_gamma   90.00
#
_symmetry.space_group_name_H-M   'P 1'
#
loop_
_entity.id
_entity.type
_entity.pdbx_description
1 polymer ?
#
loop_
_entity_poly.entity_id
_entity_poly.type
_entity_poly.pdbx_seq_one_letter_code
_entity_poly.pdbx_strand_id
1 'polypeptide(L)'
;MIPADGHYVSEQTYTLRTLSDVLNGGIEVLAVTSDFALCILGILRSAAGGVDFTTRGKIGLPTGSVLVNVLGYSLTILRDICACDRRTGFKDDVVDVLVSSGLIELLLSFLRTLEPPAIIQTAMKQQQHRENRQEEEETTMSSRQIVACCPYKGFRRDIVAILGNCAYRRKYVQDEIREKNGIVLLLQQCVPDEDNPFLREWGIWAARNLFEGNIDNERVVADLELQGTLNVPELAPLGLRVEVDPRTHCAKLVN
;
A
#
# COMPACT_ATOMS: atom_id res chain seq x y z
N MET A 1 -12.35 23.74 -0.72
CA MET A 1 -12.03 23.11 0.59
C MET A 1 -10.54 22.81 0.77
N ILE A 2 -9.71 22.96 -0.28
CA ILE A 2 -8.25 22.94 -0.16
C ILE A 2 -7.82 24.36 0.25
N PRO A 3 -7.24 24.57 1.44
CA PRO A 3 -6.78 25.88 1.88
C PRO A 3 -5.59 26.33 1.02
N ALA A 4 -5.55 27.62 0.66
CA ALA A 4 -4.47 28.19 -0.16
C ALA A 4 -3.08 28.01 0.48
N ASP A 5 -3.04 27.99 1.82
CA ASP A 5 -1.81 27.90 2.61
C ASP A 5 -1.53 26.47 3.13
N GLY A 6 -2.30 25.45 2.71
CA GLY A 6 -2.14 24.07 3.17
C GLY A 6 -2.50 23.83 4.65
N HIS A 7 -2.95 24.86 5.37
CA HIS A 7 -3.35 24.78 6.78
C HIS A 7 -4.77 24.26 6.94
N TYR A 8 -4.88 23.05 7.50
CA TYR A 8 -6.16 22.45 7.84
C TYR A 8 -6.56 22.73 9.29
N VAL A 9 -7.87 22.87 9.52
CA VAL A 9 -8.49 23.08 10.84
C VAL A 9 -9.34 21.87 11.25
N SER A 10 -9.74 21.83 12.52
CA SER A 10 -10.47 20.69 13.11
C SER A 10 -11.84 20.46 12.45
N GLU A 11 -12.52 21.51 12.00
CA GLU A 11 -13.82 21.44 11.32
C GLU A 11 -13.73 20.66 10.00
N GLN A 12 -12.64 20.84 9.26
CA GLN A 12 -12.40 20.13 8.00
C GLN A 12 -12.11 18.65 8.27
N THR A 13 -11.36 18.34 9.33
CA THR A 13 -11.13 16.95 9.75
C THR A 13 -12.42 16.27 10.17
N TYR A 14 -13.26 16.97 10.95
CA TYR A 14 -14.56 16.47 11.36
C TYR A 14 -15.45 16.17 10.13
N THR A 15 -15.48 17.11 9.18
CA THR A 15 -16.23 16.95 7.92
C THR A 15 -15.75 15.72 7.14
N LEU A 16 -14.44 15.54 6.94
CA LEU A 16 -13.89 14.39 6.23
C LEU A 16 -14.18 13.07 6.95
N ARG A 17 -14.09 13.04 8.28
CA ARG A 17 -14.48 11.88 9.08
C ARG A 17 -15.94 11.51 8.85
N THR A 18 -16.85 12.48 8.98
CA THR A 18 -18.28 12.25 8.76
C THR A 18 -18.55 11.75 7.33
N LEU A 19 -17.88 12.32 6.32
CA LEU A 19 -17.98 11.85 4.94
C LEU A 19 -17.47 10.40 4.78
N SER A 20 -16.35 10.06 5.42
CA SER A 20 -15.83 8.68 5.38
C SER A 20 -16.78 7.69 6.05
N ASP A 21 -17.42 8.07 7.15
CA ASP A 21 -18.39 7.22 7.85
C ASP A 21 -19.65 7.02 6.99
N VAL A 22 -20.13 8.08 6.34
CA VAL A 22 -21.30 8.05 5.44
C VAL A 22 -21.04 7.18 4.21
N LEU A 23 -19.87 7.30 3.58
CA LEU A 23 -19.53 6.51 2.40
C LEU A 23 -19.38 5.02 2.75
N ASN A 24 -18.66 4.70 3.83
CA ASN A 24 -18.52 3.33 4.30
C ASN A 24 -19.88 2.67 4.62
N GLY A 25 -20.82 3.44 5.16
CA GLY A 25 -22.16 2.95 5.54
C GLY A 25 -23.16 2.77 4.40
N GLY A 26 -22.89 3.23 3.17
CA GLY A 26 -23.93 3.29 2.14
C GLY A 26 -23.49 3.70 0.74
N ILE A 27 -22.29 3.32 0.30
CA ILE A 27 -21.79 3.76 -1.00
C ILE A 27 -22.65 3.30 -2.19
N GLU A 28 -23.39 2.19 -2.06
CA GLU A 28 -24.30 1.71 -3.10
C GLU A 28 -25.49 2.67 -3.35
N VAL A 29 -25.78 3.58 -2.42
CA VAL A 29 -26.91 4.51 -2.48
C VAL A 29 -26.46 5.92 -2.89
N LEU A 30 -25.16 6.22 -2.82
CA LEU A 30 -24.63 7.57 -3.03
C LEU A 30 -24.02 7.72 -4.43
N ALA A 31 -24.53 8.68 -5.20
CA ALA A 31 -23.95 9.07 -6.47
C ALA A 31 -22.66 9.88 -6.23
N VAL A 32 -21.50 9.23 -6.34
CA VAL A 32 -20.19 9.89 -6.30
C VAL A 32 -19.92 10.56 -7.64
N THR A 33 -19.65 11.86 -7.63
CA THR A 33 -19.29 12.63 -8.83
C THR A 33 -17.77 12.68 -9.02
N SER A 34 -17.34 12.83 -10.27
CA SER A 34 -15.92 13.02 -10.61
C SER A 34 -15.32 14.24 -9.91
N ASP A 35 -16.06 15.36 -9.85
CA ASP A 35 -15.60 16.58 -9.16
C ASP A 35 -15.36 16.36 -7.67
N PHE A 36 -16.23 15.59 -7.01
CA PHE A 36 -16.04 15.24 -5.61
C PHE A 36 -14.79 14.37 -5.44
N ALA A 37 -14.64 13.32 -6.25
CA ALA A 37 -13.46 12.45 -6.18
C ALA A 37 -12.15 13.21 -6.43
N LEU A 38 -12.12 14.09 -7.42
CA LEU A 38 -10.99 14.97 -7.70
C LEU A 38 -10.68 15.94 -6.56
N CYS A 39 -11.72 16.47 -5.90
CA CYS A 39 -11.57 17.30 -4.72
C CYS A 39 -10.88 16.53 -3.60
N ILE A 40 -11.30 15.28 -3.32
CA ILE A 40 -10.66 14.43 -2.31
C ILE A 40 -9.21 14.11 -2.68
N LEU A 41 -8.92 13.79 -3.95
CA LEU A 41 -7.55 13.58 -4.42
C LEU A 41 -6.68 14.84 -4.24
N GLY A 42 -7.23 16.03 -4.49
CA GLY A 42 -6.53 17.29 -4.23
C GLY A 42 -6.25 17.52 -2.75
N ILE A 43 -7.19 17.18 -1.87
CA ILE A 43 -6.99 17.24 -0.42
C ILE A 43 -5.90 16.27 0.02
N LEU A 44 -5.90 15.03 -0.49
CA LEU A 44 -4.85 14.04 -0.21
C LEU A 44 -3.46 14.59 -0.56
N ARG A 45 -3.31 15.16 -1.75
CA ARG A 45 -2.04 15.75 -2.22
C ARG A 45 -1.54 16.88 -1.33
N SER A 46 -2.44 17.81 -1.02
CA SER A 46 -2.15 18.95 -0.16
C SER A 46 -1.72 18.50 1.23
N ALA A 47 -2.47 17.58 1.85
CA ALA A 47 -2.12 17.04 3.17
C ALA A 47 -0.80 16.25 3.15
N ALA A 48 -0.54 15.46 2.10
CA ALA A 48 0.70 14.71 1.96
C ALA A 48 1.95 15.60 1.90
N GLY A 49 1.83 16.81 1.34
CA GLY A 49 2.95 17.78 1.32
C GLY A 49 3.30 18.36 2.70
N GLY A 50 2.38 18.27 3.68
CA GLY A 50 2.56 18.85 5.02
C GLY A 50 2.72 17.84 6.16
N VAL A 51 2.53 16.54 5.91
CA VAL A 51 2.67 15.51 6.95
C VAL A 51 4.14 15.16 7.18
N ASP A 52 4.54 15.09 8.45
CA ASP A 52 5.83 14.55 8.86
C ASP A 52 5.83 13.02 8.74
N PHE A 53 6.58 12.50 7.77
CA PHE A 53 6.80 11.07 7.58
C PHE A 53 8.06 10.55 8.28
N THR A 54 8.77 11.36 9.06
CA THR A 54 9.95 10.89 9.80
C THR A 54 9.59 10.25 11.15
N THR A 55 8.41 10.58 11.69
CA THR A 55 7.92 10.07 12.97
C THR A 55 6.87 8.98 12.76
N ARG A 56 7.10 7.80 13.33
CA ARG A 56 6.12 6.69 13.28
C ARG A 56 4.87 6.99 14.10
N GLY A 57 3.71 6.91 13.45
CA GLY A 57 2.41 6.99 14.09
C GLY A 57 2.12 5.78 14.99
N LYS A 58 1.60 6.03 16.19
CA LYS A 58 1.38 4.99 17.21
C LYS A 58 -0.07 4.48 17.29
N ILE A 59 -1.01 5.22 16.72
CA ILE A 59 -2.45 4.92 16.78
C ILE A 59 -3.08 5.00 15.40
N GLY A 60 -4.24 4.37 15.24
CA GLY A 60 -5.08 4.54 14.05
C GLY A 60 -5.80 5.90 14.06
N LEU A 61 -6.57 6.17 13.01
CA LEU A 61 -7.40 7.39 12.93
C LEU A 61 -8.56 7.34 13.95
N PRO A 62 -8.94 8.49 14.56
CA PRO A 62 -8.26 9.78 14.50
C PRO A 62 -7.00 9.82 15.38
N THR A 63 -6.00 10.55 14.91
CA THR A 63 -4.76 10.91 15.62
C THR A 63 -4.84 12.30 16.26
N GLY A 64 -3.81 12.68 17.03
CA GLY A 64 -3.67 14.05 17.55
C GLY A 64 -3.26 15.11 16.52
N SER A 65 -2.95 14.73 15.27
CA SER A 65 -2.56 15.66 14.22
C SER A 65 -3.69 15.85 13.20
N VAL A 66 -4.10 17.11 13.02
CA VAL A 66 -5.11 17.51 12.03
C VAL A 66 -4.69 17.09 10.62
N LEU A 67 -3.42 17.34 10.25
CA LEU A 67 -2.90 17.01 8.92
C LEU A 67 -2.90 15.49 8.66
N VAL A 68 -2.47 14.69 9.64
CA VAL A 68 -2.49 13.23 9.53
C VAL A 68 -3.92 12.71 9.39
N ASN A 69 -4.87 13.31 10.10
CA ASN A 69 -6.27 12.93 10.00
C ASN A 69 -6.87 13.29 8.64
N VAL A 70 -6.57 14.47 8.10
CA VAL A 70 -7.00 14.87 6.75
C VAL A 70 -6.43 13.91 5.71
N LEU A 71 -5.14 13.58 5.79
CA LEU A 71 -4.50 12.58 4.92
C LEU A 71 -5.23 11.24 4.99
N GLY A 72 -5.42 10.70 6.19
CA GLY A 72 -5.98 9.38 6.40
C GLY A 72 -7.46 9.24 6.04
N TYR A 73 -8.29 10.24 6.37
CA TYR A 73 -9.70 10.23 5.96
C TYR A 73 -9.84 10.42 4.44
N SER A 74 -8.94 11.17 3.80
CA SER A 74 -8.93 11.28 2.33
C SER A 74 -8.60 9.93 1.67
N LEU A 75 -7.64 9.16 2.21
CA LEU A 75 -7.37 7.79 1.75
C LEU A 75 -8.57 6.87 1.96
N THR A 76 -9.23 6.95 3.12
CA THR A 76 -10.43 6.15 3.43
C THR A 76 -11.54 6.42 2.41
N ILE A 77 -11.83 7.70 2.15
CA ILE A 77 -12.84 8.11 1.16
C ILE A 77 -12.46 7.61 -0.25
N LEU A 78 -11.21 7.78 -0.67
CA LEU A 78 -10.76 7.33 -1.99
C LEU A 78 -10.83 5.81 -2.13
N ARG A 79 -10.52 5.05 -1.07
CA ARG A 79 -10.65 3.59 -1.05
C ARG A 79 -12.09 3.18 -1.35
N ASP A 80 -13.04 3.83 -0.67
CA ASP A 80 -14.45 3.52 -0.83
C ASP A 80 -14.93 3.94 -2.23
N ILE A 81 -14.57 5.13 -2.72
CA ILE A 81 -14.86 5.57 -4.11
C ILE A 81 -14.32 4.55 -5.13
N CYS A 82 -13.10 4.05 -4.95
CA CYS A 82 -12.50 3.09 -5.88
C CYS A 82 -13.11 1.69 -5.78
N ALA A 83 -13.80 1.37 -4.68
CA ALA A 83 -14.54 0.12 -4.53
C ALA A 83 -15.89 0.13 -5.28
N CYS A 84 -16.38 1.29 -5.69
CA CYS A 84 -17.62 1.39 -6.46
C CYS A 84 -17.48 0.73 -7.82
N ASP A 85 -18.37 -0.22 -8.11
CA ASP A 85 -18.56 -0.75 -9.45
C ASP A 85 -19.26 0.31 -10.34
N ARG A 86 -19.16 0.19 -11.66
CA ARG A 86 -19.67 1.13 -12.71
C ARG A 86 -21.21 1.28 -12.73
N ARG A 87 -21.89 1.04 -11.61
CA ARG A 87 -23.35 1.06 -11.44
C ARG A 87 -23.96 2.46 -11.55
N THR A 88 -23.15 3.50 -11.52
CA THR A 88 -23.67 4.85 -11.75
C THR A 88 -23.84 5.04 -13.26
N GLY A 89 -25.05 5.36 -13.72
CA GLY A 89 -25.37 5.59 -15.14
C GLY A 89 -24.68 6.82 -15.75
N PHE A 90 -23.55 7.26 -15.19
CA PHE A 90 -22.70 8.31 -15.72
C PHE A 90 -21.77 7.75 -16.80
N LYS A 91 -21.44 8.61 -17.76
CA LYS A 91 -20.64 8.25 -18.93
C LYS A 91 -19.17 7.97 -18.60
N ASP A 92 -18.66 8.60 -17.54
CA ASP A 92 -17.26 8.51 -17.13
C ASP A 92 -17.15 7.74 -15.80
N ASP A 93 -16.29 6.72 -15.77
CA ASP A 93 -15.96 6.00 -14.54
C ASP A 93 -15.09 6.90 -13.66
N VAL A 94 -15.53 7.16 -12.44
CA VAL A 94 -14.84 8.03 -11.47
C VAL A 94 -13.41 7.55 -11.23
N VAL A 95 -13.17 6.24 -11.27
CA VAL A 95 -11.82 5.66 -11.15
C VAL A 95 -10.97 6.05 -12.35
N ASP A 96 -11.51 6.04 -13.57
CA ASP A 96 -10.77 6.45 -14.78
C ASP A 96 -10.30 7.90 -14.67
N VAL A 97 -11.14 8.79 -14.11
CA VAL A 97 -10.79 10.21 -13.86
C VAL A 97 -9.71 10.34 -12.79
N LEU A 98 -9.80 9.59 -11.69
CA LEU A 98 -8.80 9.59 -10.63
C LEU A 98 -7.43 9.07 -11.10
N VAL A 99 -7.43 7.98 -11.88
CA VAL A 99 -6.23 7.38 -12.45
C VAL A 99 -5.58 8.34 -13.44
N SER A 100 -6.35 8.89 -14.38
CA SER A 100 -5.88 9.91 -15.34
C SER A 100 -5.32 11.15 -14.64
N SER A 101 -5.82 11.46 -13.44
CA SER A 101 -5.34 12.57 -12.64
C SER A 101 -4.07 12.25 -11.85
N GLY A 102 -3.54 11.03 -11.90
CA GLY A 102 -2.28 10.61 -11.28
C GLY A 102 -2.42 9.96 -9.90
N LEU A 103 -3.56 9.31 -9.60
CA LEU A 103 -3.75 8.61 -8.31
C LEU A 103 -2.75 7.44 -8.14
N ILE A 104 -2.53 6.63 -9.16
CA ILE A 104 -1.67 5.43 -9.08
C ILE A 104 -0.21 5.82 -8.80
N GLU A 105 0.33 6.79 -9.53
CA GLU A 105 1.69 7.29 -9.28
C GLU A 105 1.85 7.81 -7.85
N LEU A 106 0.88 8.58 -7.35
CA LEU A 106 0.92 9.12 -5.99
C LEU A 106 0.97 7.99 -4.95
N LEU A 107 0.10 6.99 -5.07
CA LEU A 107 0.04 5.87 -4.12
C LEU A 107 1.29 4.99 -4.16
N LEU A 108 1.80 4.70 -5.36
CA LEU A 108 3.07 3.98 -5.52
C LEU A 108 4.24 4.78 -4.95
N SER A 109 4.24 6.11 -5.10
CA SER A 109 5.28 6.97 -4.52
C SER A 109 5.33 6.87 -2.99
N PHE A 110 4.16 6.79 -2.32
CA PHE A 110 4.14 6.55 -0.88
C PHE A 110 4.72 5.18 -0.52
N LEU A 111 4.31 4.10 -1.20
CA LEU A 111 4.85 2.78 -0.91
C LEU A 111 6.36 2.68 -1.14
N ARG A 112 6.91 3.38 -2.14
CA ARG A 112 8.35 3.38 -2.45
C ARG A 112 9.17 4.11 -1.38
N THR A 113 8.62 5.17 -0.78
CA THR A 113 9.35 5.96 0.24
C THR A 113 9.24 5.35 1.63
N LEU A 114 8.15 4.63 1.90
CA LEU A 114 7.95 3.94 3.16
C LEU A 114 8.98 2.83 3.37
N GLU A 115 9.26 2.52 4.64
CA GLU A 115 9.98 1.28 4.96
C GLU A 115 9.28 0.04 4.36
N PRO A 116 9.98 -1.06 4.03
CA PRO A 116 9.30 -2.32 3.76
C PRO A 116 8.52 -2.81 4.99
N PRO A 117 7.51 -3.69 4.86
CA PRO A 117 6.89 -4.34 6.01
C PRO A 117 7.93 -5.06 6.90
N ALA A 118 7.68 -5.15 8.21
CA ALA A 118 8.70 -5.59 9.18
C ALA A 118 9.30 -6.99 8.86
N ILE A 119 8.48 -7.91 8.36
CA ILE A 119 8.93 -9.24 7.93
C ILE A 119 9.86 -9.16 6.72
N ILE A 120 9.55 -8.30 5.75
CA ILE A 120 10.39 -8.07 4.57
C ILE A 120 11.72 -7.42 4.97
N GLN A 121 11.70 -6.45 5.89
CA GLN A 121 12.95 -5.87 6.41
C GLN A 121 13.84 -6.91 7.07
N THR A 122 13.26 -7.80 7.87
CA THR A 122 13.99 -8.90 8.52
C THR A 122 14.60 -9.82 7.48
N ALA A 123 13.86 -10.11 6.40
CA ALA A 123 14.37 -10.90 5.28
C ALA A 123 15.57 -10.27 4.60
N MET A 124 15.46 -8.99 4.25
CA MET A 124 16.54 -8.25 3.59
C MET A 124 17.80 -8.20 4.46
N LYS A 125 17.65 -7.96 5.77
CA LYS A 125 18.79 -7.98 6.72
C LYS A 125 19.44 -9.36 6.84
N GLN A 126 18.64 -10.43 6.89
CA GLN A 126 19.19 -11.79 6.95
C GLN A 126 19.96 -12.15 5.68
N GLN A 127 19.49 -11.71 4.51
CA GLN A 127 20.15 -11.93 3.23
C GLN A 127 21.48 -11.17 3.15
N GLN A 128 21.51 -9.89 3.53
CA GLN A 128 22.75 -9.10 3.64
C GLN A 128 23.79 -9.77 4.56
N HIS A 129 23.37 -10.35 5.70
CA HIS A 129 24.28 -11.08 6.59
C HIS A 129 24.75 -12.44 6.05
N ARG A 130 24.10 -13.01 5.04
CA ARG A 130 24.58 -14.21 4.33
C ARG A 130 25.61 -13.84 3.25
N GLU A 131 25.32 -12.79 2.49
CA GLU A 131 26.18 -12.27 1.42
C GLU A 131 27.49 -11.65 1.98
N ASN A 132 27.42 -10.83 3.04
CA ASN A 132 28.60 -10.25 3.69
C ASN A 132 29.52 -11.29 4.38
N ARG A 133 29.06 -12.53 4.55
CA ARG A 133 29.90 -13.63 5.07
C ARG A 133 30.67 -14.34 3.95
N GLN A 134 30.33 -14.06 2.69
CA GLN A 134 30.99 -14.61 1.50
C GLN A 134 31.91 -13.58 0.82
N GLU A 135 31.76 -12.29 1.13
CA GLU A 135 32.57 -11.20 0.56
C GLU A 135 33.20 -10.36 1.68
N GLU A 136 34.21 -10.89 2.37
CA GLU A 136 35.18 -10.06 3.11
C GLU A 136 36.19 -9.49 2.09
N GLU A 137 35.79 -8.48 1.30
CA GLU A 137 36.65 -7.47 0.66
C GLU A 137 35.81 -6.68 -0.36
N GLU A 138 35.13 -5.62 0.09
CA GLU A 138 35.21 -4.29 -0.51
C GLU A 138 34.25 -3.31 0.19
N THR A 139 34.83 -2.19 0.61
CA THR A 139 34.17 -1.15 1.37
C THR A 139 33.27 -0.31 0.47
N THR A 140 31.98 -0.18 0.78
CA THR A 140 31.21 0.98 0.29
C THR A 140 30.26 1.54 1.37
N MET A 141 30.42 2.84 1.60
CA MET A 141 29.56 3.63 2.47
C MET A 141 28.13 3.67 1.92
N SER A 142 27.22 2.98 2.59
CA SER A 142 25.78 3.06 2.31
C SER A 142 25.27 4.47 2.63
N SER A 143 24.89 5.23 1.60
CA SER A 143 24.10 6.45 1.75
C SER A 143 22.84 6.10 2.54
N ARG A 144 22.70 6.63 3.76
CA ARG A 144 21.50 6.49 4.58
C ARG A 144 20.32 7.13 3.85
N GLN A 145 19.61 6.35 3.04
CA GLN A 145 18.34 6.75 2.46
C GLN A 145 17.40 7.04 3.63
N ILE A 146 16.84 8.25 3.68
CA ILE A 146 15.84 8.59 4.70
C ILE A 146 14.59 7.77 4.36
N VAL A 147 14.33 6.75 5.17
CA VAL A 147 13.18 5.86 5.02
C VAL A 147 11.99 6.50 5.74
N ALA A 148 10.89 6.72 5.01
CA ALA A 148 9.66 7.28 5.57
C ALA A 148 8.93 6.25 6.45
N CYS A 149 8.35 6.72 7.55
CA CYS A 149 7.49 5.98 8.45
C CYS A 149 6.01 6.19 8.13
N CYS A 150 5.19 5.19 8.48
CA CYS A 150 3.74 5.35 8.45
C CYS A 150 3.27 6.41 9.48
N PRO A 151 2.54 7.45 9.07
CA PRO A 151 2.11 8.53 9.97
C PRO A 151 0.96 8.12 10.92
N TYR A 152 0.29 7.00 10.65
CA TYR A 152 -0.71 6.38 11.51
C TYR A 152 -0.78 4.87 11.27
N LYS A 153 -1.33 4.11 12.23
CA LYS A 153 -1.56 2.66 12.09
C LYS A 153 -2.63 2.37 11.04
N GLY A 154 -2.29 1.62 10.01
CA GLY A 154 -3.16 1.29 8.87
C GLY A 154 -2.89 2.09 7.60
N PHE A 155 -1.97 3.07 7.61
CA PHE A 155 -1.66 3.90 6.45
C PHE A 155 -1.27 3.09 5.21
N ARG A 156 -0.37 2.11 5.39
CA ARG A 156 0.09 1.25 4.30
C ARG A 156 -1.05 0.39 3.75
N ARG A 157 -1.87 -0.18 4.63
CA ARG A 157 -3.06 -0.95 4.24
C ARG A 157 -3.99 -0.09 3.38
N ASP A 158 -4.26 1.16 3.78
CA ASP A 158 -5.18 2.03 3.03
C ASP A 158 -4.68 2.29 1.61
N ILE A 159 -3.38 2.51 1.44
CA ILE A 159 -2.75 2.67 0.12
C ILE A 159 -2.93 1.40 -0.74
N VAL A 160 -2.60 0.23 -0.17
CA VAL A 160 -2.71 -1.06 -0.88
C VAL A 160 -4.15 -1.37 -1.26
N ALA A 161 -5.11 -1.05 -0.38
CA ALA A 161 -6.53 -1.23 -0.64
C ALA A 161 -7.00 -0.39 -1.84
N ILE A 162 -6.60 0.88 -1.93
CA ILE A 162 -6.96 1.74 -3.07
C ILE A 162 -6.36 1.18 -4.37
N LEU A 163 -5.07 0.83 -4.37
CA LEU A 163 -4.41 0.24 -5.55
C LEU A 163 -5.11 -1.03 -6.03
N GLY A 164 -5.46 -1.93 -5.10
CA GLY A 164 -6.19 -3.15 -5.41
C GLY A 164 -7.59 -2.89 -5.97
N ASN A 165 -8.32 -1.93 -5.42
CA ASN A 165 -9.65 -1.55 -5.91
C ASN A 165 -9.58 -0.93 -7.32
N CYS A 166 -8.63 -0.03 -7.57
CA CYS A 166 -8.44 0.55 -8.91
C CYS A 166 -8.11 -0.51 -9.97
N ALA A 167 -7.29 -1.51 -9.62
CA ALA A 167 -6.88 -2.57 -10.55
C ALA A 167 -8.01 -3.56 -10.91
N TYR A 168 -9.08 -3.62 -10.13
CA TYR A 168 -10.16 -4.60 -10.34
C TYR A 168 -10.82 -4.42 -11.71
N ARG A 169 -10.64 -5.42 -12.59
CA ARG A 169 -11.19 -5.47 -13.96
C ARG A 169 -10.86 -4.26 -14.83
N ARG A 170 -9.77 -3.53 -14.53
CA ARG A 170 -9.30 -2.39 -15.31
C ARG A 170 -7.89 -2.65 -15.82
N LYS A 171 -7.78 -3.28 -17.00
CA LYS A 171 -6.48 -3.69 -17.57
C LYS A 171 -5.50 -2.53 -17.70
N TYR A 172 -5.97 -1.35 -18.11
CA TYR A 172 -5.09 -0.18 -18.24
C TYR A 172 -4.47 0.26 -16.89
N VAL A 173 -5.18 0.11 -15.77
CA VAL A 173 -4.64 0.37 -14.43
C VAL A 173 -3.63 -0.70 -14.04
N GLN A 174 -3.94 -1.98 -14.32
CA GLN A 174 -3.03 -3.09 -14.08
C GLN A 174 -1.71 -2.91 -14.86
N ASP A 175 -1.79 -2.45 -16.11
CA ASP A 175 -0.65 -2.15 -16.97
C ASP A 175 0.14 -0.94 -16.44
N GLU A 176 -0.52 0.14 -16.02
CA GLU A 176 0.13 1.32 -15.43
C GLU A 176 0.92 0.95 -14.16
N ILE A 177 0.35 0.10 -13.29
CA ILE A 177 1.05 -0.40 -12.10
C ILE A 177 2.31 -1.19 -12.51
N ARG A 178 2.23 -2.05 -13.54
CA ARG A 178 3.39 -2.80 -14.05
C ARG A 178 4.46 -1.88 -14.62
N GLU A 179 4.09 -0.95 -15.47
CA GLU A 179 5.00 0.02 -16.12
C GLU A 179 5.73 0.90 -15.10
N LYS A 180 5.12 1.13 -13.94
CA LYS A 180 5.70 1.85 -12.81
C LYS A 180 6.45 0.95 -11.83
N ASN A 181 6.80 -0.29 -12.22
CA ASN A 181 7.46 -1.29 -11.37
C ASN A 181 6.73 -1.55 -10.04
N GLY A 182 5.40 -1.39 -10.02
CA GLY A 182 4.57 -1.52 -8.82
C GLY A 182 4.22 -2.96 -8.44
N ILE A 183 4.42 -3.94 -9.33
CA ILE A 183 4.09 -5.36 -9.06
C ILE A 183 4.86 -5.88 -7.84
N VAL A 184 6.18 -5.80 -7.86
CA VAL A 184 7.02 -6.30 -6.75
C VAL A 184 6.73 -5.53 -5.47
N LEU A 185 6.50 -4.22 -5.58
CA LEU A 185 6.16 -3.36 -4.45
C LEU A 185 4.84 -3.80 -3.78
N LEU A 186 3.82 -4.17 -4.56
CA LEU A 186 2.56 -4.70 -4.03
C LEU A 186 2.71 -6.10 -3.45
N LEU A 187 3.50 -6.98 -4.07
CA LEU A 187 3.75 -8.33 -3.56
C LEU A 187 4.44 -8.33 -2.19
N GLN A 188 5.31 -7.34 -1.92
CA GLN A 188 5.92 -7.15 -0.60
C GLN A 188 4.89 -6.88 0.51
N GLN A 189 3.67 -6.46 0.15
CA GLN A 189 2.60 -6.16 1.10
C GLN A 189 1.74 -7.40 1.44
N CYS A 190 2.01 -8.56 0.83
CA CYS A 190 1.30 -9.83 1.09
C CYS A 190 1.78 -10.54 2.38
N VAL A 191 2.13 -9.78 3.41
CA VAL A 191 2.66 -10.29 4.69
C VAL A 191 1.90 -9.66 5.87
N PRO A 192 1.82 -10.35 7.02
CA PRO A 192 1.22 -9.75 8.21
C PRO A 192 2.08 -8.58 8.70
N ASP A 193 1.43 -7.57 9.25
CA ASP A 193 2.07 -6.36 9.78
C ASP A 193 1.24 -5.80 10.95
N GLU A 194 1.88 -5.68 12.12
CA GLU A 194 1.22 -5.30 13.38
C GLU A 194 0.72 -3.85 13.38
N ASP A 195 1.37 -2.96 12.64
CA ASP A 195 0.94 -1.56 12.50
C ASP A 195 -0.13 -1.40 11.42
N ASN A 196 -0.36 -2.43 10.59
CA ASN A 196 -1.31 -2.41 9.49
C ASN A 196 -2.21 -3.66 9.50
N PRO A 197 -3.20 -3.72 10.40
CA PRO A 197 -4.16 -4.82 10.45
C PRO A 197 -4.80 -5.08 9.10
N PHE A 198 -4.89 -6.34 8.68
CA PHE A 198 -5.38 -6.78 7.37
C PHE A 198 -4.52 -6.42 6.16
N LEU A 199 -3.27 -5.96 6.35
CA LEU A 199 -2.37 -5.66 5.23
C LEU A 199 -2.18 -6.87 4.30
N ARG A 200 -1.96 -8.06 4.87
CA ARG A 200 -1.77 -9.30 4.11
C ARG A 200 -2.96 -9.59 3.20
N GLU A 201 -4.16 -9.50 3.75
CA GLU A 201 -5.43 -9.78 3.05
C GLU A 201 -5.64 -8.79 1.90
N TRP A 202 -5.41 -7.49 2.16
CA TRP A 202 -5.47 -6.46 1.13
C TRP A 202 -4.36 -6.62 0.08
N GLY A 203 -3.16 -7.06 0.48
CA GLY A 203 -2.08 -7.40 -0.44
C GLY A 203 -2.45 -8.53 -1.39
N ILE A 204 -3.00 -9.63 -0.85
CA ILE A 204 -3.49 -10.77 -1.64
C ILE A 204 -4.63 -10.35 -2.57
N TRP A 205 -5.55 -9.53 -2.08
CA TRP A 205 -6.66 -8.99 -2.88
C TRP A 205 -6.14 -8.12 -4.03
N ALA A 206 -5.21 -7.21 -3.75
CA ALA A 206 -4.59 -6.37 -4.76
C ALA A 206 -3.82 -7.20 -5.80
N ALA A 207 -3.07 -8.21 -5.36
CA ALA A 207 -2.36 -9.13 -6.24
C ALA A 207 -3.31 -9.89 -7.17
N ARG A 208 -4.41 -10.45 -6.63
CA ARG A 208 -5.46 -11.08 -7.45
C ARG A 208 -5.95 -10.13 -8.53
N ASN A 209 -6.35 -8.91 -8.16
CA ASN A 209 -6.89 -7.93 -9.10
C ASN A 209 -5.86 -7.46 -10.13
N LEU A 210 -4.57 -7.46 -9.78
CA LEU A 210 -3.47 -7.06 -10.64
C LEU A 210 -3.18 -8.10 -11.74
N PHE A 211 -3.37 -9.38 -11.45
CA PHE A 211 -3.12 -10.49 -12.38
C PHE A 211 -4.37 -10.98 -13.11
N GLU A 212 -5.58 -10.74 -12.58
CA GLU A 212 -6.83 -11.20 -13.19
C GLU A 212 -6.95 -10.76 -14.66
N GLY A 213 -6.80 -11.73 -15.57
CA GLY A 213 -6.90 -11.52 -17.02
C GLY A 213 -5.71 -10.80 -17.66
N ASN A 214 -4.56 -10.67 -16.96
CA ASN A 214 -3.40 -9.91 -17.44
C ASN A 214 -2.12 -10.75 -17.46
N ILE A 215 -1.93 -11.45 -18.59
CA ILE A 215 -0.78 -12.32 -18.84
C ILE A 215 0.56 -11.56 -18.78
N ASP A 216 0.58 -10.28 -19.18
CA ASP A 216 1.81 -9.48 -19.14
C ASP A 216 2.25 -9.18 -17.70
N ASN A 217 1.30 -9.05 -16.78
CA ASN A 217 1.59 -8.94 -15.35
C ASN A 217 2.02 -10.30 -14.77
N GLU A 218 1.36 -11.39 -15.15
CA GLU A 218 1.72 -12.75 -14.71
C GLU A 218 3.17 -13.10 -15.08
N ARG A 219 3.63 -12.70 -16.28
CA ARG A 219 5.01 -12.91 -16.74
C ARG A 219 6.05 -12.29 -15.80
N VAL A 220 5.77 -11.10 -15.25
CA VAL A 220 6.70 -10.45 -14.30
C VAL A 220 6.94 -11.30 -13.06
N VAL A 221 5.95 -12.08 -12.62
CA VAL A 221 6.07 -12.98 -11.46
C VAL A 221 6.67 -14.31 -11.85
N ALA A 222 6.41 -14.80 -13.07
CA ALA A 222 7.02 -16.03 -13.59
C ALA A 222 8.55 -15.94 -13.66
N ASP A 223 9.08 -14.72 -13.85
CA ASP A 223 10.52 -14.45 -13.88
C ASP A 223 11.14 -14.28 -12.47
N LEU A 224 10.36 -14.36 -11.38
CA LEU A 224 10.89 -14.25 -10.02
C LEU A 224 11.50 -15.56 -9.55
N GLU A 225 12.74 -15.49 -9.07
CA GLU A 225 13.46 -16.62 -8.51
C GLU A 225 13.37 -16.69 -6.98
N LEU A 226 13.26 -17.91 -6.46
CA LEU A 226 13.29 -18.16 -5.02
C LEU A 226 14.72 -17.98 -4.47
N GLN A 227 14.92 -16.96 -3.65
CA GLN A 227 16.22 -16.65 -3.02
C GLN A 227 16.44 -17.33 -1.65
N GLY A 228 15.49 -18.17 -1.20
CA GLY A 228 15.61 -18.99 0.01
C GLY A 228 14.53 -18.73 1.06
N THR A 229 14.70 -19.32 2.25
CA THR A 229 13.75 -19.21 3.37
C THR A 229 14.28 -18.29 4.47
N LEU A 230 13.33 -17.69 5.17
CA LEU A 230 13.59 -16.91 6.37
C LEU A 230 13.87 -17.83 7.55
N ASN A 231 14.92 -17.54 8.31
CA ASN A 231 15.08 -18.10 9.63
C ASN A 231 14.15 -17.34 10.58
N VAL A 232 13.22 -18.08 11.19
CA VAL A 232 12.23 -17.53 12.14
C VAL A 232 12.71 -17.91 13.56
N PRO A 233 13.30 -16.97 14.32
CA PRO A 233 13.87 -17.27 15.64
C PRO A 233 12.88 -17.91 16.61
N GLU A 234 11.59 -17.62 16.46
CA GLU A 234 10.49 -18.15 17.26
C GLU A 234 10.29 -19.66 17.06
N LEU A 235 10.72 -20.20 15.92
CA LEU A 235 10.65 -21.64 15.62
C LEU A 235 11.84 -22.43 16.20
N ALA A 236 12.97 -21.76 16.45
CA ALA A 236 14.18 -22.43 16.92
C ALA A 236 14.03 -23.13 18.30
N PRO A 237 13.35 -22.53 19.32
CA PRO A 237 13.06 -23.22 20.57
C PRO A 237 12.19 -24.48 20.42
N LEU A 238 11.43 -24.57 19.32
CA LEU A 238 10.57 -25.71 19.01
C LEU A 238 11.31 -26.81 18.21
N GLY A 239 12.59 -26.60 17.88
CA GLY A 239 13.36 -27.46 16.98
C GLY A 239 12.97 -27.32 15.51
N LEU A 240 12.07 -26.39 15.16
CA LEU A 240 11.50 -26.27 13.83
C LEU A 240 12.28 -25.29 12.95
N ARG A 241 12.38 -25.61 11.65
CA ARG A 241 12.91 -24.73 10.60
C ARG A 241 12.06 -24.78 9.34
N VAL A 242 12.13 -23.73 8.53
CA VAL A 242 11.42 -23.63 7.25
C VAL A 242 12.38 -24.02 6.12
N GLU A 243 12.07 -25.08 5.40
CA GLU A 243 12.77 -25.50 4.18
C GLU A 243 11.84 -25.38 2.98
N VAL A 244 12.37 -25.24 1.78
CA VAL A 244 11.57 -25.33 0.56
C VAL A 244 11.61 -26.76 0.05
N ASP A 245 10.43 -27.33 -0.17
CA ASP A 245 10.31 -28.64 -0.80
C ASP A 245 10.75 -28.54 -2.27
N PRO A 246 11.79 -29.28 -2.70
CA PRO A 246 12.33 -29.19 -4.05
C PRO A 246 11.36 -29.72 -5.13
N ARG A 247 10.29 -30.43 -4.77
CA ARG A 247 9.28 -30.93 -5.70
C ARG A 247 8.12 -29.97 -5.90
N THR A 248 7.69 -29.33 -4.81
CA THR A 248 6.50 -28.45 -4.84
C THR A 248 6.86 -26.97 -4.89
N HIS A 249 8.13 -26.63 -4.63
CA HIS A 249 8.62 -25.27 -4.40
C HIS A 249 7.87 -24.52 -3.28
N CYS A 250 7.13 -25.26 -2.44
CA CYS A 250 6.42 -24.72 -1.29
C CYS A 250 7.28 -24.77 -0.03
N ALA A 251 7.09 -23.80 0.85
CA ALA A 251 7.69 -23.81 2.18
C ALA A 251 7.09 -24.95 3.04
N LYS A 252 7.96 -25.68 3.74
CA LYS A 252 7.62 -26.78 4.64
C LYS A 252 8.34 -26.60 5.97
N LEU A 253 7.61 -26.86 7.07
CA LEU A 253 8.21 -26.94 8.40
C LEU A 253 8.82 -28.33 8.60
N VAL A 254 10.07 -28.35 9.03
CA VAL A 254 10.81 -29.58 9.35
C VAL A 254 11.44 -29.45 10.74
N ASN A 255 11.67 -30.58 11.40
CA ASN A 255 12.37 -30.69 12.68
C ASN A 255 13.82 -31.16 12.44
#